data_AF-A0A3E1Y8K3-F1
#
_entry.id   AF-A0A3E1Y8K3-F1
#
_cell.length_a   1.000
_cell.length_b   1.000
_cell.length_c   1.000
_cell.angle_alpha   90.00
_cell.angle_beta   90.00
_cell.angle_gamma   90.00
#
_symmetry.space_group_name_H-M   'P 1'
#
loop_
_entity.id
_entity.type
_entity.pdbx_description
1 polymer ?
#
loop_
_entity_poly.entity_id
_entity_poly.type
_entity_poly.pdbx_seq_one_letter_code
_entity_poly.pdbx_strand_id
1 'polypeptide(L)'
;MAPDYHTIRGFKGLWARVSIPLSQQHEKYATKAEEVFEEFLQNIPCSKKTLLGFTIYIEPDIDYSRQSDTAMELGWDLQCHIDNKIFNKAKVQEKLSLVLTACQLLLDYKANQPGYRKRRIDYAGLARKLQLFLKKKKLYYKDSSFFIKPDANTQFRIISITGPYADKKLLKFDLHKLEPYINDKLAQQKYGGELRLIYFNFGIYKFDGVATSFFENKEKLTYSSIAKSIFITRSIDYNIIIKLNKDKLLNYYIELFKENLNLIDDSKKIPKKFNYISLKESLIQNLDIYKP
;
A
#
# COMPACT_ATOMS: atom_id res chain seq x y z
N MET A 1 -4.09 -12.21 18.27
CA MET A 1 -3.52 -11.66 19.51
C MET A 1 -2.34 -10.79 19.13
N ALA A 2 -2.39 -9.48 19.41
CA ALA A 2 -1.22 -8.62 19.23
C ALA A 2 -0.18 -9.00 20.28
N PRO A 3 1.11 -9.19 19.95
CA PRO A 3 2.12 -9.42 20.97
C PRO A 3 2.24 -8.16 21.83
N ASP A 4 2.16 -8.31 23.14
CA ASP A 4 2.45 -7.28 24.13
C ASP A 4 3.93 -6.89 24.05
N TYR A 5 4.25 -5.91 23.21
CA TYR A 5 5.57 -5.28 23.20
C TYR A 5 5.65 -4.23 24.31
N HIS A 6 5.70 -4.71 25.55
CA HIS A 6 6.06 -3.87 26.67
C HIS A 6 7.46 -3.28 26.44
N THR A 7 7.50 -1.99 26.11
CA THR A 7 8.47 -1.01 26.61
C THR A 7 9.87 -1.54 26.94
N ILE A 8 10.69 -1.79 25.91
CA ILE A 8 12.15 -1.75 26.09
C ILE A 8 12.54 -0.28 26.32
N ARG A 9 12.42 0.20 27.55
CA ARG A 9 12.94 1.50 28.00
C ARG A 9 14.46 1.39 28.04
N GLY A 10 15.17 2.25 27.29
CA GLY A 10 16.63 2.38 27.36
C GLY A 10 17.44 1.84 26.18
N PHE A 11 16.87 1.06 25.26
CA PHE A 11 17.61 0.54 24.10
C PHE A 11 17.87 1.63 23.06
N LYS A 12 19.14 2.01 22.88
CA LYS A 12 19.63 2.75 21.71
C LYS A 12 20.15 1.72 20.71
N GLY A 13 19.58 1.69 19.51
CA GLY A 13 19.97 0.71 18.50
C GLY A 13 18.93 0.57 17.39
N LEU A 14 19.32 -0.20 16.36
CA LEU A 14 18.39 -0.72 15.37
C LEU A 14 17.79 -2.03 15.89
N TRP A 15 16.51 -2.25 15.66
CA TRP A 15 15.92 -3.59 15.75
C TRP A 15 15.10 -3.83 14.50
N ALA A 16 14.98 -5.10 14.13
CA ALA A 16 14.19 -5.52 12.99
C ALA A 16 12.82 -6.01 13.44
N ARG A 17 11.88 -5.97 12.52
CA ARG A 17 10.65 -6.76 12.57
C ARG A 17 10.43 -7.32 11.17
N VAL A 18 10.22 -8.61 11.04
CA VAL A 18 9.91 -9.26 9.77
C VAL A 18 8.57 -9.97 9.92
N SER A 19 7.60 -9.62 9.09
CA SER A 19 6.26 -10.21 9.13
C SER A 19 5.85 -10.80 7.78
N ILE A 20 5.11 -11.91 7.82
CA ILE A 20 4.53 -12.59 6.66
C ILE A 20 3.02 -12.79 6.95
N PRO A 21 2.15 -11.83 6.59
CA PRO A 21 0.81 -11.68 7.19
C PRO A 21 -0.21 -12.81 6.95
N LEU A 22 -0.10 -13.57 5.85
CA LEU A 22 -1.16 -14.50 5.42
C LEU A 22 -0.76 -15.98 5.44
N SER A 23 0.37 -16.35 6.03
CA SER A 23 0.77 -17.76 6.12
C SER A 23 1.36 -18.07 7.48
N GLN A 24 0.55 -18.61 8.39
CA GLN A 24 1.03 -19.26 9.62
C GLN A 24 2.12 -20.29 9.31
N GLN A 25 2.04 -20.97 8.16
CA GLN A 25 3.06 -21.93 7.73
C GLN A 25 4.41 -21.26 7.40
N HIS A 26 4.41 -19.98 7.03
CA HIS A 26 5.60 -19.21 6.69
C HIS A 26 6.10 -18.34 7.85
N GLU A 27 5.34 -18.19 8.93
CA GLU A 27 5.71 -17.41 10.12
C GLU A 27 7.08 -17.82 10.67
N LYS A 28 7.40 -19.12 10.64
CA LYS A 28 8.74 -19.65 11.00
C LYS A 28 9.91 -19.02 10.22
N TYR A 29 9.68 -18.56 8.99
CA TYR A 29 10.72 -17.88 8.20
C TYR A 29 10.84 -16.41 8.60
N ALA A 30 9.74 -15.78 9.04
CA ALA A 30 9.75 -14.43 9.59
C ALA A 30 10.55 -14.39 10.91
N THR A 31 10.24 -15.29 11.85
CA THR A 31 10.99 -15.40 13.13
C THR A 31 12.48 -15.65 12.90
N LYS A 32 12.83 -16.63 12.05
CA LYS A 32 14.24 -16.89 11.71
C LYS A 32 14.92 -15.72 11.00
N ALA A 33 14.18 -14.98 10.18
CA ALA A 33 14.72 -13.79 9.54
C ALA A 33 14.99 -12.68 10.57
N GLU A 34 14.09 -12.48 11.54
CA GLU A 34 14.30 -11.55 12.65
C GLU A 34 15.56 -11.89 13.45
N GLU A 35 15.75 -13.15 13.85
CA GLU A 35 16.95 -13.61 14.58
C GLU A 35 18.25 -13.28 13.82
N VAL A 36 18.28 -13.59 12.52
CA VAL A 36 19.44 -13.30 11.66
C VAL A 36 19.67 -11.79 11.50
N PHE A 37 18.59 -11.01 11.46
CA PHE A 37 18.67 -9.55 11.42
C PHE A 37 19.17 -8.96 12.74
N GLU A 38 18.70 -9.46 13.88
CA GLU A 38 19.18 -9.01 15.19
C GLU A 38 20.68 -9.23 15.33
N GLU A 39 21.19 -10.40 14.95
CA GLU A 39 22.62 -10.68 14.92
C GLU A 39 23.39 -9.69 14.02
N PHE A 40 22.83 -9.38 12.84
CA PHE A 40 23.42 -8.38 11.94
C PHE A 40 23.45 -6.98 12.57
N LEU A 41 22.34 -6.57 13.19
CA LEU A 41 22.14 -5.21 13.71
C LEU A 41 22.92 -4.93 15.00
N GLN A 42 23.28 -5.95 15.78
CA GLN A 42 24.09 -5.81 17.01
C GLN A 42 25.39 -5.02 16.77
N ASN A 43 25.96 -5.11 15.56
CA ASN A 43 27.22 -4.47 15.21
C ASN A 43 27.06 -3.17 14.41
N ILE A 44 25.82 -2.66 14.28
CA ILE A 44 25.53 -1.45 13.53
C ILE A 44 25.34 -0.27 14.49
N PRO A 45 26.22 0.74 14.48
CA PRO A 45 26.07 1.88 15.36
C PRO A 45 24.82 2.68 15.00
N CYS A 46 23.98 2.97 15.99
CA CYS A 46 22.80 3.80 15.83
C CYS A 46 22.56 4.66 17.09
N SER A 47 22.53 5.97 16.92
CA SER A 47 22.40 6.92 18.03
C SER A 47 20.98 7.04 18.59
N LYS A 48 19.98 6.51 17.87
CA LYS A 48 18.56 6.59 18.22
C LYS A 48 17.92 5.22 18.12
N LYS A 49 16.94 4.99 19.00
CA LYS A 49 16.05 3.83 18.92
C LYS A 49 15.31 3.88 17.55
N THR A 50 15.71 3.04 16.59
CA THR A 50 15.08 2.96 15.26
C THR A 50 14.63 1.55 14.85
N LEU A 51 13.35 1.39 14.50
CA LEU A 51 12.78 0.17 13.93
C LEU A 51 13.05 0.08 12.41
N LEU A 52 13.46 -1.10 11.96
CA LEU A 52 13.45 -1.53 10.56
C LEU A 52 12.42 -2.66 10.40
N GLY A 53 11.19 -2.27 10.11
CA GLY A 53 10.10 -3.18 9.80
C GLY A 53 10.13 -3.62 8.34
N PHE A 54 9.89 -4.89 8.11
CA PHE A 54 9.75 -5.52 6.81
C PHE A 54 8.46 -6.35 6.82
N THR A 55 7.57 -6.06 5.87
CA THR A 55 6.37 -6.86 5.64
C THR A 55 6.49 -7.52 4.27
N ILE A 56 6.56 -8.85 4.27
CA ILE A 56 6.85 -9.66 3.10
C ILE A 56 5.61 -10.47 2.73
N TYR A 57 5.00 -10.14 1.60
CA TYR A 57 3.85 -10.84 1.07
C TYR A 57 4.29 -12.00 0.18
N ILE A 58 3.68 -13.17 0.37
CA ILE A 58 3.97 -14.39 -0.39
C ILE A 58 2.64 -14.98 -0.84
N GLU A 59 2.04 -14.35 -1.84
CA GLU A 59 0.66 -14.59 -2.28
C GLU A 59 0.64 -14.96 -3.77
N PRO A 60 -0.23 -15.88 -4.20
CA PRO A 60 -0.32 -16.28 -5.61
C PRO A 60 -0.74 -15.11 -6.51
N ASP A 61 -1.63 -14.27 -6.02
CA ASP A 61 -2.07 -13.03 -6.65
C ASP A 61 -1.54 -11.85 -5.85
N ILE A 62 -0.98 -10.86 -6.55
CA ILE A 62 -0.43 -9.67 -5.90
C ILE A 62 -1.54 -8.64 -5.75
N ASP A 63 -1.78 -8.20 -4.52
CA ASP A 63 -2.68 -7.09 -4.22
C ASP A 63 -1.86 -5.87 -3.79
N TYR A 64 -1.51 -5.02 -4.76
CA TYR A 64 -0.69 -3.82 -4.49
C TYR A 64 -1.43 -2.78 -3.66
N SER A 65 -2.76 -2.92 -3.47
CA SER A 65 -3.48 -2.07 -2.53
C SER A 65 -3.04 -2.34 -1.09
N ARG A 66 -2.66 -3.56 -0.73
CA ARG A 66 -2.24 -3.86 0.66
C ARG A 66 -0.85 -3.34 0.99
N GLN A 67 -0.07 -3.01 -0.03
CA GLN A 67 1.32 -2.67 0.12
C GLN A 67 1.51 -1.16 0.27
N SER A 68 1.93 -0.67 1.42
CA SER A 68 2.27 0.75 1.63
C SER A 68 3.44 0.90 2.59
N ASP A 69 4.57 1.41 2.07
CA ASP A 69 5.72 1.73 2.93
C ASP A 69 5.31 2.82 3.94
N THR A 70 5.40 2.49 5.23
CA THR A 70 4.88 3.35 6.29
C THR A 70 6.02 3.97 7.09
N ALA A 71 5.93 5.29 7.30
CA ALA A 71 6.77 6.01 8.25
C ALA A 71 6.15 5.89 9.64
N MET A 72 6.91 5.39 10.62
CA MET A 72 6.48 5.35 12.02
C MET A 72 7.31 6.32 12.85
N GLU A 73 6.82 6.70 14.03
CA GLU A 73 7.56 7.54 14.97
C GLU A 73 8.90 6.90 15.36
N LEU A 74 8.95 5.58 15.45
CA LEU A 74 10.16 4.84 15.80
C LEU A 74 10.95 4.32 14.59
N GLY A 75 10.46 4.42 13.35
CA GLY A 75 11.21 3.88 12.22
C GLY A 75 10.43 3.81 10.92
N TRP A 76 10.63 2.72 10.19
CA TRP A 76 9.96 2.45 8.92
C TRP A 76 9.42 1.04 8.91
N ASP A 77 8.31 0.84 8.20
CA ASP A 77 7.87 -0.47 7.75
C ASP A 77 7.89 -0.48 6.22
N LEU A 78 8.80 -1.27 5.66
CA LEU A 78 8.99 -1.41 4.22
C LEU A 78 8.34 -2.70 3.75
N GLN A 79 7.70 -2.65 2.59
CA GLN A 79 6.86 -3.76 2.16
C GLN A 79 7.21 -4.21 0.75
N CYS A 80 7.21 -5.51 0.49
CA CYS A 80 7.36 -6.09 -0.85
C CYS A 80 6.62 -7.42 -0.97
N HIS A 81 6.49 -7.89 -2.22
CA HIS A 81 6.09 -9.25 -2.53
C HIS A 81 7.33 -10.07 -2.89
N ILE A 82 7.28 -11.35 -2.56
CA ILE A 82 8.13 -12.39 -3.14
C ILE A 82 7.26 -13.21 -4.09
N ASP A 83 7.76 -13.48 -5.30
CA ASP A 83 7.07 -14.34 -6.26
C ASP A 83 6.73 -15.69 -5.61
N ASN A 84 5.43 -15.98 -5.54
CA ASN A 84 4.92 -17.15 -4.85
C ASN A 84 5.34 -18.46 -5.51
N LYS A 85 5.48 -18.50 -6.85
CA LYS A 85 5.90 -19.70 -7.58
C LYS A 85 7.37 -20.00 -7.31
N ILE A 86 8.22 -18.98 -7.29
CA ILE A 86 9.64 -19.12 -6.94
C ILE A 86 9.77 -19.57 -5.49
N PHE A 87 9.07 -18.90 -4.57
CA PHE A 87 9.12 -19.25 -3.15
C PHE A 87 8.69 -20.69 -2.90
N ASN A 88 7.57 -21.13 -3.50
CA ASN A 88 7.05 -22.48 -3.28
C ASN A 88 7.93 -23.58 -3.84
N LYS A 89 8.64 -23.33 -4.96
CA LYS A 89 9.61 -24.27 -5.56
C LYS A 89 10.94 -24.31 -4.81
N ALA A 90 11.27 -23.27 -4.04
CA ALA A 90 12.53 -23.18 -3.32
C ALA A 90 12.64 -24.20 -2.18
N LYS A 91 13.86 -24.70 -1.94
CA LYS A 91 14.17 -25.56 -0.79
C LYS A 91 13.98 -24.80 0.52
N VAL A 92 13.85 -25.52 1.64
CA VAL A 92 13.61 -24.93 2.97
C VAL A 92 14.65 -23.84 3.34
N GLN A 93 15.94 -24.08 3.06
CA GLN A 93 17.01 -23.10 3.33
C GLN A 93 16.98 -21.90 2.37
N GLU A 94 16.53 -22.12 1.13
CA GLU A 94 16.40 -21.07 0.12
C GLU A 94 15.22 -20.15 0.42
N LYS A 95 14.12 -20.66 1.01
CA LYS A 95 12.97 -19.86 1.46
C LYS A 95 13.39 -18.77 2.47
N LEU A 96 14.24 -19.12 3.44
CA LEU A 96 14.80 -18.13 4.37
C LEU A 96 15.70 -17.12 3.63
N SER A 97 16.51 -17.59 2.68
CA SER A 97 17.39 -16.74 1.88
C SER A 97 16.61 -15.74 1.03
N LEU A 98 15.47 -16.15 0.46
CA LEU A 98 14.54 -15.28 -0.28
C LEU A 98 14.01 -14.16 0.60
N VAL A 99 13.52 -14.48 1.81
CA VAL A 99 13.02 -13.48 2.77
C VAL A 99 14.12 -12.49 3.18
N LEU A 100 15.28 -12.99 3.59
CA LEU A 100 16.41 -12.14 4.01
C LEU A 100 16.92 -11.25 2.87
N THR A 101 16.98 -11.80 1.65
CA THR A 101 17.38 -11.06 0.46
C THR A 101 16.32 -10.01 0.10
N ALA A 102 15.03 -10.30 0.24
CA ALA A 102 13.95 -9.32 0.05
C ALA A 102 14.10 -8.13 1.00
N CYS A 103 14.36 -8.36 2.28
CA CYS A 103 14.61 -7.30 3.25
C CYS A 103 15.84 -6.45 2.86
N GLN A 104 16.90 -7.08 2.37
CA GLN A 104 18.08 -6.36 1.85
C GLN A 104 17.74 -5.49 0.64
N LEU A 105 17.00 -6.04 -0.33
CA LEU A 105 16.57 -5.32 -1.53
C LEU A 105 15.60 -4.17 -1.17
N LEU A 106 14.77 -4.32 -0.14
CA LEU A 106 13.96 -3.23 0.40
C LEU A 106 14.80 -2.08 0.97
N LEU A 107 15.87 -2.38 1.71
CA LEU A 107 16.78 -1.35 2.22
C LEU A 107 17.49 -0.62 1.07
N ASP A 108 17.90 -1.36 0.04
CA ASP A 108 18.53 -0.79 -1.15
C ASP A 108 17.55 0.09 -1.95
N TYR A 109 16.35 -0.42 -2.20
CA TYR A 109 15.24 0.33 -2.80
C TYR A 109 14.96 1.62 -2.02
N LYS A 110 14.91 1.55 -0.69
CA LYS A 110 14.69 2.70 0.18
C LYS A 110 15.80 3.75 0.07
N ALA A 111 17.05 3.32 -0.07
CA ALA A 111 18.20 4.21 -0.17
C ALA A 111 18.14 5.11 -1.41
N ASN A 112 17.50 4.63 -2.48
CA ASN A 112 17.37 5.34 -3.75
C ASN A 112 16.16 6.30 -3.83
N GLN A 113 15.32 6.38 -2.79
CA GLN A 113 14.13 7.23 -2.80
C GLN A 113 14.40 8.68 -2.31
N PRO A 114 13.86 9.72 -2.99
CA PRO A 114 13.99 11.11 -2.57
C PRO A 114 13.21 11.42 -1.27
N GLY A 115 13.82 12.21 -0.37
CA GLY A 115 13.16 12.74 0.83
C GLY A 115 13.36 11.93 2.13
N TYR A 116 14.14 10.84 2.10
CA TYR A 116 14.26 9.92 3.24
C TYR A 116 15.50 10.12 4.15
N ARG A 117 16.12 11.32 4.16
CA ARG A 117 17.28 11.65 5.00
C ARG A 117 16.96 12.00 6.46
N LYS A 118 15.69 11.98 6.88
CA LYS A 118 15.25 12.50 8.20
C LYS A 118 15.86 11.82 9.44
N ARG A 119 16.49 10.65 9.31
CA ARG A 119 17.08 9.91 10.46
C ARG A 119 18.60 9.76 10.43
N ARG A 120 19.32 10.33 9.46
CA ARG A 120 20.78 10.13 9.27
C ARG A 120 21.20 8.64 9.22
N ILE A 121 20.30 7.76 8.82
CA ILE A 121 20.60 6.34 8.61
C ILE A 121 21.10 6.19 7.17
N ASP A 122 22.29 5.63 7.03
CA ASP A 122 22.86 5.24 5.74
C ASP A 122 22.23 3.92 5.28
N TYR A 123 21.04 4.00 4.67
CA TYR A 123 20.32 2.83 4.16
C TYR A 123 21.11 2.09 3.07
N ALA A 124 21.84 2.81 2.22
CA ALA A 124 22.68 2.21 1.18
C ALA A 124 23.82 1.40 1.82
N GLY A 125 24.52 2.00 2.78
CA GLY A 125 25.57 1.31 3.53
C GLY A 125 25.03 0.12 4.32
N LEU A 126 23.85 0.25 4.92
CA LEU A 126 23.18 -0.85 5.63
C LEU A 126 22.82 -2.00 4.70
N ALA A 127 22.20 -1.71 3.55
CA ALA A 127 21.84 -2.70 2.54
C ALA A 127 23.08 -3.46 2.05
N ARG A 128 24.16 -2.74 1.73
CA ARG A 128 25.44 -3.34 1.31
C ARG A 128 26.06 -4.22 2.39
N LYS A 129 26.11 -3.75 3.64
CA LYS A 129 26.63 -4.53 4.78
C LYS A 129 25.80 -5.80 5.01
N LEU A 130 24.47 -5.70 4.93
CA LEU A 130 23.58 -6.83 5.06
C LEU A 130 23.82 -7.84 3.93
N GLN A 131 23.95 -7.38 2.68
CA GLN A 131 24.24 -8.25 1.55
C GLN A 131 25.52 -9.07 1.77
N LEU A 132 26.60 -8.44 2.23
CA LEU A 132 27.87 -9.10 2.54
C LEU A 132 27.73 -10.10 3.70
N PHE A 133 27.01 -9.74 4.75
CA PHE A 133 26.73 -10.60 5.88
C PHE A 133 25.95 -11.86 5.45
N LEU A 134 24.89 -11.70 4.67
CA LEU A 134 24.09 -12.80 4.14
C LEU A 134 24.91 -13.71 3.22
N LYS A 135 25.77 -13.14 2.36
CA LYS A 135 26.70 -13.92 1.51
C LYS A 135 27.65 -14.76 2.36
N LYS A 136 28.25 -14.19 3.40
CA LYS A 136 29.14 -14.91 4.34
C LYS A 136 28.41 -16.07 5.03
N LYS A 137 27.14 -15.89 5.38
CA LYS A 137 26.29 -16.93 5.99
C LYS A 137 25.71 -17.94 5.00
N LYS A 138 25.94 -17.78 3.70
CA LYS A 138 25.28 -18.57 2.64
C LYS A 138 23.74 -18.47 2.69
N LEU A 139 23.23 -17.31 3.12
CA LEU A 139 21.81 -16.97 3.21
C LEU A 139 21.39 -15.92 2.18
N TYR A 140 22.24 -15.66 1.18
CA TYR A 140 21.96 -14.70 0.12
C TYR A 140 21.45 -15.41 -1.13
N TYR A 141 20.29 -14.98 -1.61
CA TYR A 141 19.71 -15.46 -2.86
C TYR A 141 20.20 -14.58 -4.01
N LYS A 142 20.86 -15.19 -5.02
CA LYS A 142 21.59 -14.43 -6.06
C LYS A 142 20.67 -13.76 -7.08
N ASP A 143 19.61 -14.44 -7.48
CA ASP A 143 18.65 -13.91 -8.45
C ASP A 143 17.70 -12.94 -7.74
N SER A 144 17.42 -11.77 -8.32
CA SER A 144 16.49 -10.79 -7.75
C SER A 144 15.12 -10.79 -8.43
N SER A 145 14.90 -11.66 -9.42
CA SER A 145 13.62 -11.78 -10.15
C SER A 145 12.41 -12.09 -9.25
N PHE A 146 12.66 -12.71 -8.09
CA PHE A 146 11.63 -13.00 -7.10
C PHE A 146 11.11 -11.75 -6.39
N PHE A 147 11.89 -10.66 -6.36
CA PHE A 147 11.59 -9.49 -5.56
C PHE A 147 10.68 -8.54 -6.34
N ILE A 148 9.50 -8.29 -5.78
CA ILE A 148 8.48 -7.47 -6.44
C ILE A 148 8.14 -6.28 -5.54
N LYS A 149 8.48 -5.09 -6.04
CA LYS A 149 8.17 -3.80 -5.42
C LYS A 149 7.48 -2.92 -6.47
N PRO A 150 6.30 -2.36 -6.19
CA PRO A 150 5.67 -1.41 -7.07
C PRO A 150 6.52 -0.15 -7.10
N ASP A 151 6.70 0.34 -8.32
CA ASP A 151 7.37 1.60 -8.62
C ASP A 151 6.39 2.78 -8.61
N ALA A 152 5.10 2.48 -8.43
CA ALA A 152 4.04 3.47 -8.29
C ALA A 152 4.33 4.44 -7.15
N ASN A 153 4.29 5.72 -7.51
CA ASN A 153 4.38 6.83 -6.58
C ASN A 153 3.02 7.23 -6.00
N THR A 154 1.92 6.72 -6.55
CA THR A 154 0.54 7.09 -6.20
C THR A 154 -0.35 5.86 -6.05
N GLN A 155 -1.13 5.82 -4.97
CA GLN A 155 -2.07 4.75 -4.65
C GLN A 155 -3.51 5.23 -4.60
N PHE A 156 -4.43 4.31 -4.86
CA PHE A 156 -5.86 4.51 -4.86
C PHE A 156 -6.48 3.88 -3.63
N ARG A 157 -7.38 4.62 -2.98
CA ARG A 157 -8.11 4.17 -1.80
C ARG A 157 -9.59 4.43 -2.00
N ILE A 158 -10.40 3.40 -1.82
CA ILE A 158 -11.85 3.46 -1.91
C ILE A 158 -12.39 3.26 -0.49
N ILE A 159 -13.01 4.31 0.04
CA ILE A 159 -13.72 4.25 1.30
C ILE A 159 -15.21 4.31 0.98
N SER A 160 -15.96 3.29 1.37
CA SER A 160 -17.42 3.26 1.21
C SER A 160 -18.06 3.14 2.59
N ILE A 161 -18.86 4.13 2.97
CA ILE A 161 -19.59 4.17 4.24
C ILE A 161 -21.08 4.08 3.92
N THR A 162 -21.74 3.08 4.49
CA THR A 162 -23.19 2.91 4.39
C THR A 162 -23.85 3.55 5.60
N GLY A 163 -24.76 4.49 5.37
CA GLY A 163 -25.50 5.18 6.42
C GLY A 163 -26.46 4.25 7.18
N PRO A 164 -26.98 4.70 8.34
CA PRO A 164 -27.72 3.86 9.29
C PRO A 164 -29.03 3.25 8.73
N TYR A 165 -29.58 3.82 7.65
CA TYR A 165 -30.84 3.37 7.03
C TYR A 165 -30.64 2.65 5.69
N ALA A 166 -29.40 2.43 5.28
CA ALA A 166 -29.03 1.70 4.08
C ALA A 166 -28.52 0.30 4.45
N ASP A 167 -28.97 -0.74 3.75
CA ASP A 167 -28.52 -2.11 3.98
C ASP A 167 -27.45 -2.50 2.95
N LYS A 168 -26.22 -2.63 3.42
CA LYS A 168 -25.07 -3.05 2.60
C LYS A 168 -25.31 -4.40 1.92
N LYS A 169 -26.10 -5.31 2.51
CA LYS A 169 -26.38 -6.65 1.94
C LYS A 169 -27.20 -6.59 0.65
N LEU A 170 -27.96 -5.52 0.44
CA LEU A 170 -28.77 -5.33 -0.76
C LEU A 170 -27.96 -4.74 -1.94
N LEU A 171 -26.71 -4.33 -1.69
CA LEU A 171 -25.82 -3.88 -2.75
C LEU A 171 -25.33 -5.07 -3.56
N LYS A 172 -25.69 -5.10 -4.85
CA LYS A 172 -25.38 -6.21 -5.77
C LYS A 172 -23.95 -6.20 -6.31
N PHE A 173 -23.15 -5.21 -5.91
CA PHE A 173 -21.73 -5.08 -6.25
C PHE A 173 -20.97 -4.45 -5.08
N ASP A 174 -19.81 -5.02 -4.76
CA ASP A 174 -18.90 -4.49 -3.75
C ASP A 174 -17.86 -3.58 -4.41
N LEU A 175 -17.97 -2.28 -4.12
CA LEU A 175 -17.11 -1.25 -4.69
C LEU A 175 -15.63 -1.44 -4.34
N HIS A 176 -15.33 -2.07 -3.21
CA HIS A 176 -13.94 -2.32 -2.78
C HIS A 176 -13.18 -3.27 -3.72
N LYS A 177 -13.87 -4.01 -4.59
CA LYS A 177 -13.24 -4.84 -5.61
C LYS A 177 -12.46 -4.05 -6.67
N LEU A 178 -12.79 -2.77 -6.88
CA LEU A 178 -12.09 -1.91 -7.84
C LEU A 178 -10.71 -1.45 -7.33
N GLU A 179 -10.53 -1.31 -6.01
CA GLU A 179 -9.28 -0.81 -5.42
C GLU A 179 -8.04 -1.66 -5.74
N PRO A 180 -8.03 -2.99 -5.50
CA PRO A 180 -6.89 -3.83 -5.84
C PRO A 180 -6.63 -3.81 -7.35
N TYR A 181 -7.67 -3.99 -8.17
CA TYR A 181 -7.55 -3.96 -9.62
C TYR A 181 -6.88 -2.69 -10.15
N ILE A 182 -7.33 -1.52 -9.70
CA ILE A 182 -6.76 -0.24 -10.12
C ILE A 182 -5.31 -0.15 -9.66
N ASN A 183 -5.05 -0.39 -8.37
CA ASN A 183 -3.68 -0.30 -7.85
C ASN A 183 -2.72 -1.25 -8.59
N ASP A 184 -3.16 -2.43 -8.99
CA ASP A 184 -2.34 -3.38 -9.73
C ASP A 184 -2.02 -2.90 -11.15
N LYS A 185 -3.00 -2.31 -11.84
CA LYS A 185 -2.78 -1.72 -13.17
C LYS A 185 -1.84 -0.52 -13.15
N LEU A 186 -1.84 0.23 -12.05
CA LEU A 186 -1.02 1.42 -11.89
C LEU A 186 0.32 1.16 -11.17
N ALA A 187 0.54 -0.04 -10.65
CA ALA A 187 1.68 -0.41 -9.79
C ALA A 187 3.07 -0.11 -10.38
N GLN A 188 3.18 -0.05 -11.71
CA GLN A 188 4.42 0.20 -12.45
C GLN A 188 4.46 1.56 -13.17
N GLN A 189 3.44 2.38 -12.97
CA GLN A 189 3.31 3.67 -13.65
C GLN A 189 3.75 4.80 -12.73
N LYS A 190 4.41 5.82 -13.29
CA LYS A 190 4.90 6.99 -12.56
C LYS A 190 4.24 8.24 -13.09
N TYR A 191 3.56 8.94 -12.19
CA TYR A 191 2.81 10.15 -12.51
C TYR A 191 3.50 11.43 -12.01
N GLY A 192 4.82 11.39 -11.88
CA GLY A 192 5.62 12.51 -11.39
C GLY A 192 5.87 12.47 -9.88
N GLY A 193 5.75 13.61 -9.19
CA GLY A 193 6.10 13.72 -7.77
C GLY A 193 4.95 14.20 -6.88
N GLU A 194 5.19 14.13 -5.57
CA GLU A 194 4.42 14.84 -4.52
C GLU A 194 3.00 14.37 -4.22
N LEU A 195 2.26 13.75 -5.15
CA LEU A 195 0.99 13.10 -4.84
C LEU A 195 1.20 11.59 -4.61
N ARG A 196 0.79 11.11 -3.43
CA ARG A 196 0.97 9.73 -2.98
C ARG A 196 -0.32 8.94 -2.92
N LEU A 197 -1.45 9.59 -2.64
CA LEU A 197 -2.71 8.91 -2.36
C LEU A 197 -3.88 9.68 -2.96
N ILE A 198 -4.82 8.95 -3.55
CA ILE A 198 -6.10 9.46 -4.01
C ILE A 198 -7.20 8.66 -3.33
N TYR A 199 -7.96 9.34 -2.49
CA TYR A 199 -9.09 8.79 -1.74
C TYR A 199 -10.39 9.11 -2.46
N PHE A 200 -11.15 8.07 -2.78
CA PHE A 200 -12.55 8.17 -3.21
C PHE A 200 -13.43 7.73 -2.05
N ASN A 201 -14.06 8.71 -1.40
CA ASN A 201 -14.94 8.53 -0.25
C ASN A 201 -16.39 8.56 -0.71
N PHE A 202 -17.02 7.39 -0.76
CA PHE A 202 -18.41 7.23 -1.13
C PHE A 202 -19.28 7.09 0.12
N GLY A 203 -20.17 8.05 0.33
CA GLY A 203 -21.18 7.99 1.38
C GLY A 203 -22.51 7.50 0.79
N ILE A 204 -22.91 6.27 1.08
CA ILE A 204 -24.16 5.68 0.61
C ILE A 204 -25.25 5.95 1.64
N TYR A 205 -26.21 6.81 1.30
CA TYR A 205 -27.26 7.24 2.22
C TYR A 205 -28.64 7.02 1.62
N LYS A 206 -29.61 6.71 2.48
CA LYS A 206 -31.02 6.73 2.10
C LYS A 206 -31.52 8.17 2.25
N PHE A 207 -32.00 8.75 1.15
CA PHE A 207 -32.45 10.14 1.08
C PHE A 207 -33.97 10.26 1.24
N ASP A 208 -34.52 9.65 2.29
CA ASP A 208 -35.96 9.66 2.61
C ASP A 208 -36.28 10.47 3.88
N GLY A 209 -36.11 11.80 3.86
CA GLY A 209 -36.60 12.67 4.95
C GLY A 209 -36.02 14.09 4.97
N VAL A 210 -36.28 14.83 6.06
CA VAL A 210 -35.82 16.23 6.24
C VAL A 210 -34.29 16.37 6.19
N ALA A 211 -33.56 15.30 6.57
CA ALA A 211 -32.10 15.25 6.56
C ALA A 211 -31.49 15.09 5.15
N THR A 212 -32.29 14.78 4.13
CA THR A 212 -31.84 14.55 2.75
C THR A 212 -31.03 15.74 2.20
N SER A 213 -31.47 16.97 2.46
CA SER A 213 -30.79 18.21 2.02
C SER A 213 -29.36 18.39 2.58
N PHE A 214 -29.02 17.76 3.71
CA PHE A 214 -27.67 17.86 4.29
C PHE A 214 -26.64 17.00 3.55
N PHE A 215 -27.10 15.96 2.87
CA PHE A 215 -26.26 14.95 2.23
C PHE A 215 -26.39 14.92 0.70
N GLU A 216 -27.45 15.50 0.14
CA GLU A 216 -27.62 15.69 -1.30
C GLU A 216 -26.45 16.48 -1.90
N ASN A 217 -25.87 15.93 -2.97
CA ASN A 217 -24.98 16.61 -3.92
C ASN A 217 -23.72 17.29 -3.35
N LYS A 218 -23.18 16.83 -2.22
CA LYS A 218 -21.87 17.30 -1.75
C LYS A 218 -20.76 16.48 -2.37
N GLU A 219 -20.45 16.77 -3.63
CA GLU A 219 -19.12 16.47 -4.13
C GLU A 219 -18.12 17.44 -3.50
N LYS A 220 -17.00 16.91 -2.99
CA LYS A 220 -15.96 17.75 -2.39
C LYS A 220 -14.59 17.21 -2.76
N LEU A 221 -13.77 18.08 -3.34
CA LEU A 221 -12.36 17.83 -3.54
C LEU A 221 -11.51 18.60 -2.53
N THR A 222 -10.64 17.88 -1.83
CA THR A 222 -9.66 18.44 -0.92
C THR A 222 -8.27 17.91 -1.24
N TYR A 223 -7.28 18.79 -1.31
CA TYR A 223 -5.87 18.40 -1.40
C TYR A 223 -5.17 18.70 -0.07
N SER A 224 -4.38 17.74 0.42
CA SER A 224 -3.51 17.91 1.58
C SER A 224 -2.05 17.87 1.14
N SER A 225 -1.36 19.01 1.20
CA SER A 225 0.07 19.10 0.91
C SER A 225 0.93 18.36 1.95
N ILE A 226 0.47 18.31 3.20
CA ILE A 226 1.13 17.61 4.30
C ILE A 226 1.04 16.09 4.10
N ALA A 227 -0.17 15.58 3.85
CA ALA A 227 -0.40 14.16 3.64
C ALA A 227 -0.05 13.71 2.21
N LYS A 228 0.19 14.66 1.29
CA LYS A 228 0.46 14.39 -0.12
C LYS A 228 -0.67 13.59 -0.76
N SER A 229 -1.92 14.00 -0.50
CA SER A 229 -3.10 13.24 -0.89
C SER A 229 -4.24 14.11 -1.40
N ILE A 230 -5.06 13.53 -2.29
CA ILE A 230 -6.34 14.08 -2.74
C ILE A 230 -7.46 13.27 -2.09
N PHE A 231 -8.50 13.96 -1.63
CA PHE A 231 -9.73 13.38 -1.13
C PHE A 231 -10.88 13.87 -1.99
N ILE A 232 -11.59 12.93 -2.60
CA ILE A 232 -12.83 13.18 -3.31
C ILE A 232 -13.94 12.52 -2.51
N THR A 233 -14.89 13.31 -2.05
CA THR A 233 -16.06 12.80 -1.34
C THR A 233 -17.27 12.91 -2.25
N ARG A 234 -18.07 11.84 -2.33
CA ARG A 234 -19.29 11.77 -3.13
C ARG A 234 -20.40 11.08 -2.33
N SER A 235 -21.54 11.73 -2.22
CA SER A 235 -22.75 11.10 -1.70
C SER A 235 -23.45 10.28 -2.79
N ILE A 236 -23.96 9.10 -2.45
CA ILE A 236 -24.68 8.21 -3.35
C ILE A 236 -26.07 7.92 -2.76
N ASP A 237 -27.10 8.07 -3.58
CA ASP A 237 -28.47 7.71 -3.20
C ASP A 237 -28.66 6.20 -3.20
N TYR A 238 -28.83 5.66 -2.00
CA TYR A 238 -29.14 4.26 -1.77
C TYR A 238 -30.40 3.81 -2.54
N ASN A 239 -31.45 4.64 -2.59
CA ASN A 239 -32.72 4.30 -3.23
C ASN A 239 -32.59 4.11 -4.75
N ILE A 240 -31.56 4.72 -5.36
CA ILE A 240 -31.24 4.55 -6.78
C ILE A 240 -30.44 3.25 -6.96
N ILE A 241 -29.34 3.08 -6.21
CA ILE A 241 -28.39 2.00 -6.49
C ILE A 241 -28.92 0.60 -6.16
N ILE A 242 -29.85 0.45 -5.21
CA ILE A 242 -30.44 -0.87 -4.88
C ILE A 242 -31.31 -1.45 -6.01
N LYS A 243 -31.86 -0.57 -6.86
CA LYS A 243 -32.71 -0.96 -7.99
C LYS A 243 -31.88 -1.46 -9.17
N LEU A 244 -30.61 -1.09 -9.23
CA LEU A 244 -29.70 -1.52 -10.28
C LEU A 244 -29.34 -3.00 -10.10
N ASN A 245 -29.16 -3.71 -11.22
CA ASN A 245 -28.53 -5.04 -11.19
C ASN A 245 -26.99 -4.87 -11.07
N LYS A 246 -26.27 -5.98 -10.93
CA LYS A 246 -24.81 -5.97 -10.73
C LYS A 246 -24.08 -5.14 -11.78
N ASP A 247 -24.37 -5.35 -13.07
CA ASP A 247 -23.67 -4.70 -14.17
C ASP A 247 -24.00 -3.20 -14.26
N LYS A 248 -25.27 -2.83 -14.10
CA LYS A 248 -25.68 -1.41 -14.08
C LYS A 248 -25.10 -0.69 -12.87
N LEU A 249 -25.00 -1.35 -11.72
CA LEU A 249 -24.40 -0.78 -10.51
C LEU A 249 -22.89 -0.57 -10.68
N LEU A 250 -22.19 -1.52 -11.30
CA LEU A 250 -20.78 -1.36 -11.64
C LEU A 250 -20.59 -0.18 -12.59
N ASN A 251 -21.36 -0.10 -13.68
CA ASN A 251 -21.27 1.01 -14.63
C ASN A 251 -21.57 2.36 -13.95
N TYR A 252 -22.58 2.40 -13.07
CA TYR A 252 -22.88 3.59 -12.27
C TYR A 252 -21.68 4.04 -11.44
N TYR A 253 -20.98 3.11 -10.77
CA TYR A 253 -19.77 3.45 -10.04
C TYR A 253 -18.63 3.92 -10.95
N ILE A 254 -18.42 3.29 -12.11
CA ILE A 254 -17.39 3.69 -13.08
C ILE A 254 -17.64 5.13 -13.57
N GLU A 255 -18.88 5.48 -13.90
CA GLU A 255 -19.22 6.85 -14.32
C GLU A 255 -18.97 7.86 -13.18
N LEU A 256 -19.32 7.52 -11.94
CA LEU A 256 -18.97 8.36 -10.78
C LEU A 256 -17.45 8.54 -10.62
N PHE A 257 -16.64 7.51 -10.88
CA PHE A 257 -15.18 7.66 -10.90
C PHE A 257 -14.73 8.66 -11.97
N LYS A 258 -15.27 8.56 -13.19
CA LYS A 258 -14.93 9.49 -14.29
C LYS A 258 -15.31 10.92 -13.96
N GLU A 259 -16.52 11.15 -13.43
CA GLU A 259 -16.98 12.46 -12.96
C GLU A 259 -16.03 13.02 -11.90
N ASN A 260 -15.71 12.22 -10.88
CA ASN A 260 -14.79 12.60 -9.81
C ASN A 260 -13.38 12.94 -10.31
N LEU A 261 -12.89 12.26 -11.35
CA LEU A 261 -11.62 12.58 -12.00
C LEU A 261 -11.69 13.91 -12.77
N ASN A 262 -12.84 14.28 -13.34
CA ASN A 262 -12.99 15.59 -13.96
C ASN A 262 -12.92 16.73 -12.92
N LEU A 263 -13.45 16.53 -11.71
CA LEU A 263 -13.35 17.53 -10.63
C LEU A 263 -11.90 17.86 -10.25
N ILE A 264 -10.99 16.88 -10.33
CA ILE A 264 -9.58 17.12 -10.07
C ILE A 264 -8.96 17.98 -11.15
N ASP A 265 -9.32 17.76 -12.41
CA ASP A 265 -8.85 18.51 -13.59
C ASP A 265 -9.14 20.01 -13.44
N ASP A 266 -10.34 20.31 -12.95
CA ASP A 266 -10.79 21.69 -12.69
C ASP A 266 -10.14 22.32 -11.45
N SER A 267 -9.40 21.53 -10.66
CA SER A 267 -8.78 21.99 -9.42
C SER A 267 -7.36 22.52 -9.65
N LYS A 268 -7.13 23.81 -9.34
CA LYS A 268 -5.78 24.40 -9.27
C LYS A 268 -4.92 23.87 -8.11
N LYS A 269 -5.38 22.83 -7.41
CA LYS A 269 -4.83 22.34 -6.14
C LYS A 269 -3.88 21.16 -6.31
N ILE A 270 -3.67 20.67 -7.53
CA ILE A 270 -2.72 19.58 -7.81
C ILE A 270 -1.29 20.12 -7.87
N PRO A 271 -0.29 19.40 -7.33
CA PRO A 271 1.12 19.74 -7.51
C PRO A 271 1.51 19.83 -9.00
N LYS A 272 2.22 20.89 -9.39
CA LYS A 272 2.68 21.10 -10.78
C LYS A 272 3.53 19.95 -11.33
N LYS A 273 4.26 19.24 -10.45
CA LYS A 273 5.12 18.11 -10.81
C LYS A 273 4.36 16.79 -10.93
N PHE A 274 3.05 16.79 -10.73
CA PHE A 274 2.22 15.61 -10.87
C PHE A 274 1.51 15.63 -12.23
N ASN A 275 1.74 14.60 -13.06
CA ASN A 275 1.10 14.45 -14.36
C ASN A 275 -0.30 13.86 -14.17
N TYR A 276 -1.24 14.71 -13.79
CA TYR A 276 -2.63 14.32 -13.57
C TYR A 276 -3.31 13.80 -14.83
N ILE A 277 -3.02 14.39 -15.99
CA ILE A 277 -3.62 14.00 -17.27
C ILE A 277 -3.31 12.52 -17.57
N SER A 278 -2.04 12.15 -17.48
CA SER A 278 -1.61 10.76 -17.69
C SER A 278 -2.25 9.78 -16.69
N LEU A 279 -2.42 10.20 -15.43
CA LEU A 279 -3.10 9.40 -14.42
C LEU A 279 -4.57 9.18 -14.78
N LYS A 280 -5.28 10.27 -15.12
CA LYS A 280 -6.70 10.26 -15.50
C LYS A 280 -6.93 9.35 -16.69
N GLU A 281 -6.14 9.49 -17.75
CA GLU A 281 -6.21 8.64 -18.96
C GLU A 281 -6.02 7.17 -18.61
N SER A 282 -4.98 6.85 -17.83
CA SER A 282 -4.69 5.47 -17.42
C SER A 282 -5.82 4.88 -16.57
N LEU A 283 -6.39 5.66 -15.64
CA LEU A 283 -7.53 5.22 -14.83
C LEU A 283 -8.76 4.93 -15.68
N ILE A 284 -9.15 5.88 -16.54
CA ILE A 284 -10.33 5.74 -17.40
C ILE A 284 -10.19 4.50 -18.29
N GLN A 285 -9.03 4.35 -18.93
CA GLN A 285 -8.76 3.19 -19.79
C GLN A 285 -8.91 1.86 -19.03
N ASN A 286 -8.41 1.78 -17.79
CA ASN A 286 -8.49 0.56 -16.99
C ASN A 286 -9.90 0.32 -16.44
N LEU A 287 -10.63 1.38 -16.07
CA LEU A 287 -12.02 1.26 -15.61
C LEU A 287 -12.95 0.80 -16.73
N ASP A 288 -12.78 1.29 -17.95
CA ASP A 288 -13.64 0.95 -19.11
C ASP A 288 -13.54 -0.53 -19.52
N ILE A 289 -12.41 -1.17 -19.24
CA ILE A 289 -12.18 -2.59 -19.58
C ILE A 289 -12.33 -3.53 -18.39
N TYR A 290 -12.65 -3.00 -17.20
CA TYR A 290 -12.80 -3.80 -15.99
C TYR A 290 -13.97 -4.78 -16.12
N LYS A 291 -13.69 -6.06 -15.85
CA LYS A 291 -14.68 -7.13 -15.80
C LYS A 291 -14.51 -7.90 -14.48
N PRO A 292 -15.54 -7.92 -13.61
CA PRO A 292 -15.48 -8.52 -12.27
C PRO A 292 -15.60 -10.04 -12.26
#